data_AF-A0A151T8L6-F1
#
_entry.id   AF-A0A151T8L6-F1
#
_cell.length_a   1.000
_cell.length_b   1.000
_cell.length_c   1.000
_cell.angle_alpha   90.00
_cell.angle_beta   90.00
_cell.angle_gamma   90.00
#
_symmetry.space_group_name_H-M   'P 1'
#
loop_
_entity.id
_entity.type
_entity.pdbx_description
1 polymer ?
#
loop_
_entity_poly.entity_id
_entity_poly.type
_entity_poly.pdbx_seq_one_letter_code
_entity_poly.pdbx_strand_id
1 'polypeptide(L)'
;MTDGWTDKKRKTILNFLVNSPLGTIFLKSIDASKISKIDDKIFKMLADVVEEVGEENVVHIVTDNAANYKAVGEMLMKKRTKLYWTPCAAHCIDLILEDFEKKIPLHSETIASGRKITSYIYGRTSLIVLLHKFTKGSDLIRPGLTRFATSYLTLGCLNENKGPLTRMFTSKEWTSSQLAKTKDRKFMENLVTNKGFWKNVLNCMRGVFPLVKVLHLVDSDEKPAMGFIYEEMDRAK
;
A
#
# COMPACT_ATOMS: atom_id res chain seq x y z
N MET A 1 -16.38 -2.75 11.44
CA MET A 1 -15.42 -2.53 10.35
C MET A 1 -15.60 -3.63 9.31
N THR A 2 -15.46 -3.28 8.02
CA THR A 2 -15.45 -4.26 6.93
C THR A 2 -14.09 -4.28 6.25
N ASP A 3 -13.47 -5.45 6.15
CA ASP A 3 -12.26 -5.66 5.36
C ASP A 3 -12.57 -6.58 4.17
N GLY A 4 -12.13 -6.18 2.98
CA GLY A 4 -12.52 -6.79 1.73
C GLY A 4 -11.35 -7.09 0.83
N TRP A 5 -11.30 -8.30 0.30
CA TRP A 5 -10.30 -8.67 -0.70
C TRP A 5 -10.96 -9.41 -1.87
N THR A 6 -10.36 -9.27 -3.05
CA THR A 6 -10.80 -9.95 -4.27
C THR A 6 -9.66 -10.76 -4.84
N ASP A 7 -9.92 -12.05 -5.08
CA ASP A 7 -8.92 -12.97 -5.63
C ASP A 7 -8.78 -12.84 -7.16
N LYS A 8 -7.79 -13.53 -7.74
CA LYS A 8 -7.56 -13.56 -9.20
C LYS A 8 -8.72 -14.20 -9.99
N LYS A 9 -9.58 -15.00 -9.33
CA LYS A 9 -10.77 -15.61 -9.91
C LYS A 9 -12.00 -14.69 -9.81
N ARG A 10 -11.83 -13.45 -9.34
CA ARG A 10 -12.89 -12.45 -9.12
C ARG A 10 -13.89 -12.86 -8.04
N LYS A 11 -13.46 -13.69 -7.08
CA LYS A 11 -14.21 -13.95 -5.86
C LYS A 11 -13.92 -12.83 -4.87
N THR A 12 -14.96 -12.16 -4.39
CA THR A 12 -14.85 -11.11 -3.38
C THR A 12 -15.35 -11.66 -2.05
N ILE A 13 -14.51 -11.56 -1.02
CA ILE A 13 -14.85 -11.91 0.35
C ILE A 13 -14.81 -10.65 1.20
N LEU A 14 -15.83 -10.46 2.03
CA LEU A 14 -15.91 -9.39 3.02
C LEU A 14 -15.92 -9.97 4.42
N ASN A 15 -14.96 -9.55 5.22
CA ASN A 15 -14.84 -9.88 6.64
C ASN A 15 -15.44 -8.75 7.47
N PHE A 16 -16.26 -9.12 8.44
CA PHE A 16 -16.85 -8.21 9.40
C PHE A 16 -16.17 -8.36 10.75
N LEU A 17 -15.70 -7.22 11.25
CA LEU A 17 -14.97 -7.10 12.52
C LEU A 17 -15.72 -6.14 13.43
N VAL A 18 -15.98 -6.55 14.66
CA VAL A 18 -16.57 -5.71 15.71
C VAL A 18 -15.46 -5.26 16.63
N ASN A 19 -15.39 -3.94 16.86
CA ASN A 19 -14.37 -3.33 17.70
C ASN A 19 -15.03 -2.75 18.96
N SER A 20 -14.40 -2.98 20.11
CA SER A 20 -14.79 -2.43 21.41
C SER A 20 -13.54 -2.04 22.21
N PRO A 21 -13.68 -1.37 23.37
CA PRO A 21 -12.55 -1.12 24.28
C PRO A 21 -11.83 -2.40 24.76
N LEU A 22 -12.48 -3.56 24.69
CA LEU A 22 -11.90 -4.86 25.04
C LEU A 22 -11.12 -5.51 23.88
N GLY A 23 -11.15 -4.90 22.69
CA GLY A 23 -10.47 -5.38 21.49
C GLY A 23 -11.39 -5.68 20.32
N THR A 24 -10.81 -6.31 19.31
CA THR A 24 -11.45 -6.65 18.03
C THR A 24 -11.87 -8.11 18.01
N ILE A 25 -13.09 -8.38 17.56
CA ILE A 25 -13.62 -9.74 17.36
C ILE A 25 -14.04 -9.90 15.91
N PHE A 26 -13.67 -11.02 15.30
CA PHE A 26 -14.21 -11.45 14.02
C PHE A 26 -15.66 -11.88 14.20
N LEU A 27 -16.58 -11.23 13.48
CA LEU A 27 -18.00 -11.56 13.51
C LEU A 27 -18.32 -12.66 12.50
N LYS A 28 -18.10 -12.38 11.21
CA LYS A 28 -18.39 -13.31 10.11
C LYS A 28 -17.70 -12.88 8.81
N SER A 29 -17.72 -13.80 7.84
CA SER A 29 -17.25 -13.54 6.48
C SER A 29 -18.38 -13.82 5.48
N ILE A 30 -18.52 -12.96 4.47
CA ILE A 30 -19.56 -13.05 3.45
C ILE A 30 -18.92 -13.10 2.07
N ASP A 31 -19.37 -14.04 1.23
CA ASP A 31 -19.07 -14.02 -0.20
C ASP A 31 -19.88 -12.90 -0.87
N ALA A 32 -19.20 -11.81 -1.18
CA ALA A 32 -19.77 -10.62 -1.77
C ALA A 32 -19.62 -10.56 -3.29
N SER A 33 -19.19 -11.65 -3.95
CA SER A 33 -18.93 -11.65 -5.40
C SER A 33 -20.14 -11.22 -6.25
N LYS A 34 -21.37 -11.45 -5.75
CA LYS A 34 -22.65 -11.07 -6.40
C LYS A 34 -23.33 -9.84 -5.77
N ILE A 35 -22.70 -9.24 -4.77
CA ILE A 35 -23.27 -8.21 -3.88
C ILE A 35 -22.50 -6.89 -4.04
N SER A 36 -21.18 -6.95 -4.16
CA SER A 36 -20.24 -5.81 -4.06
C SER A 36 -20.40 -4.70 -5.11
N LYS A 37 -21.34 -4.83 -6.06
CA LYS A 37 -21.59 -3.84 -7.12
C LYS A 37 -23.02 -3.27 -7.11
N ILE A 38 -23.85 -3.66 -6.15
CA ILE A 38 -25.26 -3.27 -6.10
C ILE A 38 -25.51 -2.60 -4.75
N ASP A 39 -25.70 -1.28 -4.77
CA ASP A 39 -25.82 -0.44 -3.58
C ASP A 39 -26.89 -0.96 -2.61
N ASP A 40 -28.07 -1.33 -3.10
CA ASP A 40 -29.16 -1.89 -2.28
C ASP A 40 -28.75 -3.17 -1.54
N LYS A 41 -27.95 -4.03 -2.18
CA LYS A 41 -27.49 -5.28 -1.55
C LYS A 41 -26.41 -5.02 -0.52
N ILE A 42 -25.53 -4.06 -0.76
CA ILE A 42 -24.49 -3.64 0.21
C ILE A 42 -25.18 -2.98 1.41
N PHE A 43 -26.17 -2.11 1.17
CA PHE A 43 -26.96 -1.49 2.21
C PHE A 43 -27.65 -2.52 3.08
N LYS A 44 -28.35 -3.49 2.46
CA LYS A 44 -28.99 -4.59 3.19
C LYS A 44 -27.96 -5.37 4.02
N MET A 45 -26.84 -5.77 3.42
CA MET A 45 -25.79 -6.50 4.11
C MET A 45 -25.24 -5.74 5.34
N LEU A 46 -24.96 -4.44 5.21
CA LEU A 46 -24.49 -3.64 6.32
C LEU A 46 -25.57 -3.43 7.39
N ALA A 47 -26.83 -3.23 6.97
CA ALA A 47 -27.96 -3.12 7.89
C ALA A 47 -28.18 -4.41 8.68
N ASP A 48 -28.13 -5.58 8.03
CA ASP A 48 -28.27 -6.88 8.67
C ASP A 48 -27.16 -7.09 9.73
N VAL A 49 -25.94 -6.63 9.47
CA VAL A 49 -24.83 -6.69 10.45
C VAL A 49 -25.07 -5.75 11.63
N VAL A 50 -25.60 -4.55 11.41
CA VAL A 50 -25.95 -3.63 12.51
C VAL A 50 -27.05 -4.24 13.38
N GLU A 51 -28.05 -4.86 12.77
CA GLU A 51 -29.15 -5.52 13.48
C GLU A 51 -28.66 -6.74 14.27
N GLU A 52 -27.74 -7.54 13.72
CA GLU A 52 -27.13 -8.69 14.42
C GLU A 52 -26.31 -8.28 15.65
N VAL A 53 -25.60 -7.16 15.59
CA VAL A 53 -24.82 -6.63 16.72
C VAL A 53 -25.72 -5.87 17.73
N GLY A 54 -26.89 -5.42 17.29
CA GLY A 54 -27.77 -4.53 18.03
C GLY A 54 -27.41 -3.06 17.74
N GLU A 55 -28.37 -2.29 17.24
CA GLU A 55 -28.14 -0.90 16.80
C GLU A 55 -27.64 0.00 17.94
N GLU A 56 -28.09 -0.26 19.17
CA GLU A 56 -27.64 0.43 20.38
C GLU A 56 -26.15 0.20 20.72
N ASN A 57 -25.56 -0.88 20.20
CA ASN A 57 -24.16 -1.23 20.41
C ASN A 57 -23.25 -0.72 19.28
N VAL A 58 -23.81 -0.20 18.19
CA VAL A 58 -23.05 0.24 17.01
C VAL A 58 -23.02 1.76 16.91
N VAL A 59 -21.87 2.33 17.28
CA VAL A 59 -21.63 3.78 17.16
C VAL A 59 -21.01 4.18 15.82
N HIS A 60 -20.26 3.27 15.18
CA HIS A 60 -19.43 3.62 14.02
C HIS A 60 -19.21 2.44 13.07
N ILE A 61 -19.42 2.67 11.78
CA ILE A 61 -19.07 1.75 10.69
C ILE A 61 -17.90 2.34 9.89
N VAL A 62 -16.89 1.51 9.66
CA VAL A 62 -15.73 1.81 8.81
C VAL A 62 -15.72 0.81 7.65
N THR A 63 -15.71 1.31 6.41
CA THR A 63 -15.64 0.52 5.18
C THR A 63 -14.57 1.06 4.24
N ASP A 64 -14.37 0.43 3.07
CA ASP A 64 -13.55 1.03 2.01
C ASP A 64 -14.14 2.36 1.50
N ASN A 65 -13.36 3.07 0.67
CA ASN A 65 -13.70 4.39 0.11
C ASN A 65 -14.27 4.30 -1.32
N ALA A 66 -14.71 3.12 -1.77
CA ALA A 66 -15.32 3.00 -3.08
C ALA A 66 -16.68 3.72 -3.12
N ALA A 67 -17.06 4.22 -4.30
CA ALA A 67 -18.19 5.13 -4.46
C ALA A 67 -19.53 4.53 -3.96
N ASN A 68 -19.73 3.23 -4.16
CA ASN A 68 -20.88 2.47 -3.67
C ASN A 68 -20.91 2.42 -2.13
N TYR A 69 -19.79 2.15 -1.47
CA TYR A 69 -19.72 2.17 -0.01
C TYR A 69 -19.95 3.55 0.57
N LYS A 70 -19.47 4.60 -0.11
CA LYS A 70 -19.76 5.99 0.29
C LYS A 70 -21.26 6.29 0.23
N ALA A 71 -21.90 5.98 -0.90
CA ALA A 71 -23.34 6.19 -1.06
C ALA A 71 -24.15 5.41 0.00
N VAL A 72 -23.80 4.14 0.22
CA VAL A 72 -24.47 3.29 1.21
C VAL A 72 -24.21 3.78 2.64
N GLY A 73 -23.00 4.21 2.96
CA GLY A 73 -22.66 4.78 4.26
C GLY A 73 -23.48 6.04 4.57
N GLU A 74 -23.64 6.93 3.60
CA GLU A 74 -24.52 8.10 3.71
C GLU A 74 -26.00 7.70 3.90
N MET A 75 -26.48 6.67 3.20
CA MET A 75 -27.83 6.13 3.40
C MET A 75 -28.03 5.55 4.80
N LEU A 76 -27.02 4.84 5.33
CA LEU A 76 -27.06 4.27 6.68
C LEU A 76 -27.16 5.36 7.75
N MET A 77 -26.35 6.40 7.65
CA MET A 77 -26.40 7.54 8.59
C MET A 77 -27.74 8.27 8.53
N LYS A 78 -28.35 8.39 7.34
CA LYS A 78 -29.71 8.97 7.19
C LYS A 78 -30.78 8.10 7.86
N LYS A 79 -30.69 6.77 7.75
CA LYS A 79 -31.66 5.85 8.35
C LYS A 79 -31.46 5.69 9.85
N ARG A 80 -30.21 5.72 10.32
CA ARG A 80 -29.81 5.44 11.71
C ARG A 80 -29.03 6.61 12.28
N THR A 81 -29.74 7.57 12.86
CA THR A 81 -29.17 8.87 13.28
C THR A 81 -28.19 8.80 14.45
N LYS A 82 -28.09 7.66 15.14
CA LYS A 82 -27.13 7.43 16.24
C LYS A 82 -25.81 6.81 15.77
N LEU A 83 -25.72 6.44 14.49
CA LEU A 83 -24.59 5.73 13.91
C LEU A 83 -23.85 6.64 12.93
N TYR A 84 -22.52 6.58 12.94
CA TYR A 84 -21.67 7.26 11.98
C TYR A 84 -21.05 6.28 10.99
N TRP A 85 -20.76 6.75 9.79
CA TRP A 85 -19.97 6.03 8.80
C TRP A 85 -18.78 6.88 8.38
N THR A 86 -17.60 6.26 8.26
CA THR A 86 -16.42 6.89 7.65
C THR A 86 -15.69 5.92 6.73
N PRO A 87 -15.00 6.43 5.69
CA PRO A 87 -14.11 5.59 4.90
C PRO A 87 -12.88 5.18 5.72
N CYS A 88 -12.28 4.06 5.35
CA CYS A 88 -11.06 3.53 5.96
C CYS A 88 -9.89 4.47 5.68
N ALA A 89 -9.22 4.92 6.74
CA ALA A 89 -8.12 5.85 6.62
C ALA A 89 -6.88 5.24 5.94
N ALA A 90 -6.53 3.98 6.25
CA ALA A 90 -5.45 3.28 5.58
C ALA A 90 -5.67 3.23 4.05
N HIS A 91 -6.90 2.90 3.64
CA HIS A 91 -7.28 2.91 2.24
C HIS A 91 -7.26 4.31 1.62
N CYS A 92 -7.71 5.34 2.35
CA CYS A 92 -7.63 6.72 1.87
C CYS A 92 -6.18 7.18 1.66
N ILE A 93 -5.27 6.85 2.58
CA ILE A 93 -3.84 7.16 2.44
C ILE A 93 -3.25 6.40 1.25
N ASP A 94 -3.64 5.14 1.04
CA ASP A 94 -3.21 4.36 -0.12
C ASP A 94 -3.61 5.01 -1.45
N LEU A 95 -4.83 5.56 -1.53
CA LEU A 95 -5.29 6.30 -2.70
C LEU A 95 -4.52 7.61 -2.92
N ILE A 96 -4.08 8.29 -1.85
CA ILE A 96 -3.19 9.45 -1.97
C ILE A 96 -1.83 9.03 -2.56
N LEU A 97 -1.27 7.92 -2.09
CA LEU A 97 -0.01 7.37 -2.61
C LEU A 97 -0.15 6.92 -4.08
N GLU A 98 -1.31 6.34 -4.45
CA GLU A 98 -1.67 6.01 -5.84
C GLU A 98 -1.69 7.26 -6.72
N ASP A 99 -2.35 8.33 -6.24
CA ASP A 99 -2.43 9.59 -6.96
C ASP A 99 -1.05 10.23 -7.13
N PHE A 100 -0.18 10.15 -6.13
CA PHE A 100 1.20 10.58 -6.30
C PHE A 100 1.92 9.75 -7.36
N GLU A 101 1.85 8.41 -7.31
CA GLU A 101 2.50 7.53 -8.29
C GLU A 101 1.95 7.75 -9.71
N LYS A 102 0.67 8.07 -9.88
CA LYS A 102 0.04 8.19 -11.22
C LYS A 102 0.01 9.60 -11.78
N LYS A 103 -0.20 10.62 -10.94
CA LYS A 103 -0.50 11.99 -11.38
C LYS A 103 0.70 12.92 -11.28
N ILE A 104 1.74 12.57 -10.52
CA ILE A 104 2.96 13.39 -10.41
C ILE A 104 4.05 12.76 -11.28
N PRO A 105 4.46 13.39 -12.42
CA PRO A 105 5.45 12.80 -13.34
C PRO A 105 6.76 12.40 -12.67
N LEU A 106 7.23 13.22 -11.72
CA LEU A 106 8.42 12.92 -10.93
C LEU A 106 8.31 11.56 -10.22
N HIS A 107 7.16 11.26 -9.59
CA HIS A 107 6.94 10.01 -8.86
C HIS A 107 6.75 8.84 -9.82
N SER A 108 5.94 9.02 -10.86
CA SER A 108 5.63 7.97 -11.84
C SER A 108 6.90 7.47 -12.55
N GLU A 109 7.75 8.38 -13.03
CA GLU A 109 8.98 8.07 -13.74
C GLU A 109 10.04 7.44 -12.82
N THR A 110 10.13 7.94 -11.58
CA THR A 110 11.09 7.45 -10.58
C THR A 110 10.72 6.04 -10.13
N ILE A 111 9.45 5.77 -9.82
CA ILE A 111 8.96 4.44 -9.46
C ILE A 111 9.14 3.47 -10.63
N ALA A 112 8.79 3.89 -11.86
CA ALA A 112 8.99 3.05 -13.04
C ALA A 112 10.48 2.69 -13.24
N SER A 113 11.39 3.65 -13.00
CA SER A 113 12.83 3.41 -13.08
C SER A 113 13.33 2.48 -11.97
N GLY A 114 12.88 2.68 -10.72
CA GLY A 114 13.18 1.78 -9.61
C GLY A 114 12.68 0.36 -9.85
N ARG A 115 11.46 0.21 -10.38
CA ARG A 115 10.87 -1.07 -10.77
C ARG A 115 11.68 -1.77 -11.86
N LYS A 116 12.23 -1.04 -12.83
CA LYS A 116 13.14 -1.61 -13.84
C LYS A 116 14.38 -2.21 -13.18
N ILE A 117 14.99 -1.53 -12.20
CA ILE A 117 16.15 -2.06 -11.47
C ILE A 117 15.78 -3.35 -10.75
N THR A 118 14.71 -3.34 -9.95
CA THR A 118 14.32 -4.51 -9.14
C THR A 118 13.89 -5.67 -10.02
N SER A 119 13.04 -5.46 -11.03
CA SER A 119 12.64 -6.51 -11.97
C SER A 119 13.83 -7.09 -12.74
N TYR A 120 14.81 -6.26 -13.10
CA TYR A 120 16.01 -6.74 -13.80
C TYR A 120 16.86 -7.66 -12.92
N ILE A 121 17.03 -7.32 -11.65
CA ILE A 121 17.78 -8.13 -10.68
C ILE A 121 17.02 -9.41 -10.34
N TYR A 122 15.77 -9.29 -9.89
CA TYR A 122 14.96 -10.45 -9.44
C TYR A 122 14.51 -11.36 -10.58
N GLY A 123 14.59 -10.92 -11.83
CA GLY A 123 14.37 -11.77 -12.99
C GLY A 123 15.48 -12.80 -13.24
N ARG A 124 16.60 -12.75 -12.52
CA ARG A 124 17.77 -13.62 -12.77
C ARG A 124 18.45 -14.05 -11.47
N THR A 125 18.46 -15.35 -11.20
CA THR A 125 19.09 -15.93 -10.00
C THR A 125 20.54 -15.49 -9.81
N SER A 126 21.33 -15.40 -10.88
CA SER A 126 22.72 -14.95 -10.82
C SER A 126 22.87 -13.50 -10.34
N LEU A 127 21.90 -12.62 -10.65
CA LEU A 127 21.91 -11.23 -10.20
C LEU A 127 21.39 -11.09 -8.77
N ILE A 128 20.51 -11.98 -8.31
CA ILE A 128 20.09 -12.05 -6.91
C ILE A 128 21.29 -12.43 -6.04
N VAL A 129 22.04 -13.47 -6.42
CA VAL A 129 23.26 -13.89 -5.71
C VAL A 129 24.29 -12.76 -5.69
N LEU A 130 24.46 -12.06 -6.82
CA LEU A 130 25.36 -10.92 -6.90
C LEU A 130 24.88 -9.75 -6.02
N LEU A 131 23.58 -9.41 -6.04
CA LEU A 131 23.00 -8.41 -5.15
C LEU A 131 23.35 -8.73 -3.70
N HIS A 132 23.02 -9.93 -3.23
CA HIS A 132 23.25 -10.35 -1.85
C HIS A 132 24.75 -10.30 -1.46
N LYS A 133 25.67 -10.61 -2.38
CA LYS A 133 27.11 -10.43 -2.17
C LYS A 133 27.46 -8.97 -1.85
N PHE A 134 26.90 -8.02 -2.59
CA PHE A 134 27.22 -6.59 -2.44
C PHE A 134 26.44 -5.90 -1.31
N THR A 135 25.22 -6.36 -1.00
CA THR A 135 24.34 -5.81 0.03
C THR A 135 24.43 -6.54 1.38
N LYS A 136 25.27 -7.58 1.51
CA LYS A 136 25.34 -8.45 2.69
C LYS A 136 24.00 -9.15 2.99
N GLY A 137 23.35 -9.65 1.94
CA GLY A 137 22.11 -10.41 2.03
C GLY A 137 20.83 -9.56 2.08
N SER A 138 20.90 -8.24 1.92
CA SER A 138 19.70 -7.40 1.89
C SER A 138 18.95 -7.52 0.56
N ASP A 139 17.62 -7.60 0.65
CA ASP A 139 16.70 -7.48 -0.47
C ASP A 139 16.30 -6.02 -0.75
N LEU A 140 15.91 -5.75 -1.99
CA LEU A 140 15.50 -4.41 -2.44
C LEU A 140 13.99 -4.19 -2.38
N ILE A 141 13.20 -5.26 -2.36
CA ILE A 141 11.74 -5.17 -2.25
C ILE A 141 11.40 -5.27 -0.77
N ARG A 142 10.75 -4.24 -0.25
CA ARG A 142 10.19 -4.23 1.10
C ARG A 142 8.66 -4.20 0.97
N PRO A 143 7.98 -5.32 1.27
CA PRO A 143 6.52 -5.35 1.30
C PRO A 143 6.00 -4.27 2.25
N GLY A 144 5.10 -3.42 1.74
CA GLY A 144 4.33 -2.48 2.53
C GLY A 144 2.93 -3.03 2.80
N LEU A 145 2.21 -2.32 3.66
CA LEU A 145 0.81 -2.61 4.00
C LEU A 145 -0.08 -2.61 2.75
N THR A 146 0.27 -1.77 1.79
CA THR A 146 -0.42 -1.67 0.51
C THR A 146 0.53 -1.78 -0.67
N ARG A 147 -0.01 -2.00 -1.86
CA ARG A 147 0.78 -2.07 -3.09
C ARG A 147 1.52 -0.75 -3.38
N PHE A 148 0.92 0.41 -3.08
CA PHE A 148 1.54 1.70 -3.34
C PHE A 148 2.58 2.04 -2.28
N ALA A 149 2.32 1.71 -1.01
CA ALA A 149 3.34 1.77 0.02
C ALA A 149 4.55 0.89 -0.34
N THR A 150 4.32 -0.31 -0.89
CA THR A 150 5.38 -1.21 -1.37
C THR A 150 6.26 -0.55 -2.44
N SER A 151 5.69 0.18 -3.40
CA SER A 151 6.46 0.94 -4.41
C SER A 151 7.44 1.91 -3.76
N TYR A 152 6.96 2.71 -2.79
CA TYR A 152 7.78 3.72 -2.12
C TYR A 152 8.80 3.11 -1.15
N LEU A 153 8.43 2.08 -0.39
CA LEU A 153 9.38 1.36 0.48
C LEU A 153 10.50 0.70 -0.34
N THR A 154 10.18 0.19 -1.53
CA THR A 154 11.18 -0.32 -2.49
C THR A 154 12.13 0.79 -2.95
N LEU A 155 11.65 2.00 -3.22
CA LEU A 155 12.52 3.15 -3.51
C LEU A 155 13.42 3.50 -2.32
N GLY A 156 12.90 3.40 -1.09
CA GLY A 156 13.68 3.56 0.15
C GLY A 156 14.83 2.55 0.22
N CYS A 157 14.54 1.26 0.03
CA CYS A 157 15.53 0.19 -0.02
C CYS A 157 16.59 0.40 -1.12
N LEU A 158 16.18 0.85 -2.30
CA LEU A 158 17.11 1.18 -3.38
C LEU A 158 18.07 2.30 -2.97
N ASN A 159 17.56 3.34 -2.30
CA ASN A 159 18.37 4.46 -1.84
C ASN A 159 19.35 4.04 -0.72
N GLU A 160 18.89 3.27 0.26
CA GLU A 160 19.74 2.67 1.31
C GLU A 160 20.88 1.84 0.70
N ASN A 161 20.59 1.09 -0.36
CA ASN A 161 21.53 0.23 -1.07
C ASN A 161 22.23 0.90 -2.26
N LYS A 162 22.14 2.22 -2.42
CA LYS A 162 22.73 2.95 -3.56
C LYS A 162 24.23 2.66 -3.74
N GLY A 163 25.00 2.72 -2.65
CA GLY A 163 26.44 2.46 -2.67
C GLY A 163 26.77 1.02 -3.10
N PRO A 164 26.23 -0.01 -2.41
CA PRO A 164 26.30 -1.40 -2.84
C PRO A 164 25.90 -1.64 -4.30
N LEU A 165 24.76 -1.10 -4.73
CA LEU A 165 24.26 -1.24 -6.10
C LEU A 165 25.23 -0.62 -7.10
N THR A 166 25.73 0.59 -6.82
CA THR A 166 26.72 1.24 -7.70
C THR A 166 27.95 0.35 -7.87
N ARG A 167 28.49 -0.18 -6.76
CA ARG A 167 29.65 -1.09 -6.81
C ARG A 167 29.35 -2.39 -7.56
N MET A 168 28.16 -2.96 -7.38
CA MET A 168 27.71 -4.15 -8.09
C MET A 168 27.72 -3.91 -9.60
N PHE A 169 27.07 -2.84 -10.08
CA PHE A 169 26.96 -2.50 -11.49
C PHE A 169 28.26 -1.97 -12.12
N THR A 170 29.31 -1.70 -11.32
CA THR A 170 30.65 -1.35 -11.81
C THR A 170 31.70 -2.42 -11.53
N SER A 171 31.30 -3.59 -11.00
CA SER A 171 32.23 -4.65 -10.58
C SER A 171 32.79 -5.43 -11.77
N LYS A 172 33.96 -6.07 -11.57
CA LYS A 172 34.55 -6.93 -12.59
C LYS A 172 33.62 -8.12 -12.89
N GLU A 173 33.00 -8.70 -11.86
CA GLU A 173 32.05 -9.80 -11.97
C GLU A 173 30.80 -9.42 -12.77
N TRP A 174 30.33 -8.18 -12.65
CA TRP A 174 29.30 -7.65 -13.53
C TRP A 174 29.81 -7.52 -14.97
N THR A 175 31.01 -6.96 -15.15
CA THR A 175 31.59 -6.73 -16.49
C THR A 175 31.97 -7.99 -17.24
N SER A 176 32.28 -9.09 -16.54
CA SER A 176 32.69 -10.38 -17.10
C SER A 176 31.54 -11.36 -17.29
N SER A 177 30.34 -11.06 -16.78
CA SER A 177 29.16 -11.91 -16.96
C SER A 177 28.74 -11.98 -18.44
N GLN A 178 28.15 -13.09 -18.90
CA GLN A 178 27.58 -13.19 -20.27
C GLN A 178 26.51 -12.12 -20.57
N LEU A 179 25.95 -11.49 -19.53
CA LEU A 179 24.99 -10.39 -19.58
C LEU A 179 25.65 -9.05 -19.98
N ALA A 180 26.98 -9.01 -20.02
CA ALA A 180 27.83 -7.86 -20.31
C ALA A 180 27.61 -7.19 -21.68
N LYS A 181 26.90 -7.81 -22.62
CA LYS A 181 26.86 -7.40 -24.04
C LYS A 181 25.52 -6.83 -24.50
N THR A 182 24.53 -6.67 -23.61
CA THR A 182 23.16 -6.28 -23.98
C THR A 182 22.91 -4.78 -23.82
N LYS A 183 21.96 -4.23 -24.60
CA LYS A 183 21.49 -2.84 -24.43
C LYS A 183 20.97 -2.58 -23.00
N ASP A 184 20.38 -3.60 -22.39
CA ASP A 184 19.84 -3.54 -21.03
C ASP A 184 20.92 -3.27 -19.98
N ARG A 185 22.14 -3.79 -20.16
CA ARG A 185 23.26 -3.50 -19.26
C ARG A 185 23.57 -2.01 -19.22
N LYS A 186 23.80 -1.40 -20.40
CA LYS A 186 24.15 0.02 -20.50
C LYS A 186 23.05 0.88 -19.90
N PHE A 187 21.79 0.50 -20.11
CA PHE A 187 20.66 1.17 -19.48
C PHE A 187 20.73 1.09 -17.95
N MET A 188 20.96 -0.08 -17.36
CA MET A 188 21.03 -0.25 -15.90
C MET A 188 22.24 0.47 -15.29
N GLU A 189 23.41 0.39 -15.92
CA GLU A 189 24.61 1.13 -15.50
C GLU A 189 24.37 2.64 -15.51
N ASN A 190 23.80 3.16 -16.61
CA ASN A 190 23.45 4.57 -16.73
C ASN A 190 22.45 4.98 -15.67
N LEU A 191 21.42 4.17 -15.41
CA LEU A 191 20.39 4.48 -14.43
C LEU A 191 20.94 4.52 -13.00
N VAL A 192 21.74 3.52 -12.60
CA VAL A 192 22.34 3.43 -11.26
C VAL A 192 23.43 4.49 -11.05
N THR A 193 24.08 4.96 -12.10
CA THR A 193 25.06 6.06 -12.01
C THR A 193 24.46 7.45 -12.18
N ASN A 194 23.18 7.54 -12.60
CA ASN A 194 22.50 8.81 -12.83
C ASN A 194 22.22 9.54 -11.50
N LYS A 195 22.91 10.67 -11.28
CA LYS A 195 22.72 11.52 -10.09
C LYS A 195 21.31 12.10 -9.98
N GLY A 196 20.68 12.43 -11.12
CA GLY A 196 19.32 12.94 -11.19
C GLY A 196 18.29 11.92 -10.74
N PHE A 197 18.44 10.65 -11.14
CA PHE A 197 17.58 9.56 -10.66
C PHE A 197 17.59 9.48 -9.12
N TRP A 198 18.76 9.41 -8.49
CA TRP A 198 18.85 9.33 -7.03
C TRP A 198 18.33 10.58 -6.32
N LYS A 199 18.51 11.76 -6.90
CA LYS A 199 17.90 13.00 -6.39
C LYS A 199 16.37 12.90 -6.42
N ASN A 200 15.81 12.37 -7.51
CA ASN A 200 14.37 12.18 -7.64
C ASN A 200 13.83 11.13 -6.66
N VAL A 201 14.58 10.04 -6.41
CA VAL A 201 14.24 9.05 -5.37
C VAL A 201 14.12 9.74 -4.00
N LEU A 202 15.09 10.57 -3.61
CA LEU A 202 15.02 11.31 -2.33
C LEU A 202 13.83 12.28 -2.29
N ASN A 203 13.53 12.95 -3.39
CA ASN A 203 12.39 13.86 -3.45
C ASN A 203 11.05 13.11 -3.30
N CYS A 204 10.89 11.97 -3.99
CA CYS A 204 9.71 11.13 -3.84
C CYS A 204 9.57 10.65 -2.39
N MET A 205 10.65 10.16 -1.79
CA MET A 205 10.66 9.68 -0.39
C MET A 205 10.27 10.79 0.58
N ARG A 206 10.79 12.01 0.41
CA ARG A 206 10.42 13.16 1.27
C ARG A 206 8.93 13.49 1.20
N GLY A 207 8.34 13.44 0.00
CA GLY A 207 6.91 13.73 -0.17
C GLY A 207 5.98 12.68 0.43
N VAL A 208 6.40 11.42 0.50
CA VAL A 208 5.53 10.31 0.98
C VAL A 208 5.80 9.87 2.40
N PHE A 209 6.97 10.16 2.95
CA PHE A 209 7.39 9.62 4.25
C PHE A 209 6.41 9.93 5.39
N PRO A 210 5.87 11.17 5.52
CA PRO A 210 4.87 11.44 6.55
C PRO A 210 3.61 10.57 6.41
N LEU A 211 3.09 10.43 5.18
CA LEU A 211 1.91 9.61 4.90
C LEU A 211 2.15 8.12 5.15
N VAL A 212 3.32 7.59 4.79
CA VAL A 212 3.69 6.19 5.05
C VAL A 212 3.79 5.92 6.55
N LYS A 213 4.26 6.91 7.34
CA LYS A 213 4.26 6.81 8.81
C LYS A 213 2.84 6.75 9.36
N VAL A 214 1.93 7.62 8.89
CA VAL A 214 0.53 7.57 9.33
C VAL A 214 -0.11 6.25 8.94
N LEU A 215 0.10 5.77 7.70
CA LEU A 215 -0.40 4.49 7.23
C LEU A 215 0.01 3.35 8.17
N HIS A 216 1.27 3.31 8.60
CA HIS A 216 1.75 2.30 9.53
C HIS A 216 1.09 2.39 10.92
N LEU A 217 0.80 3.61 11.39
CA LEU A 217 0.16 3.81 12.69
C LEU A 217 -1.33 3.42 12.68
N VAL A 218 -2.06 3.71 11.59
CA VAL A 218 -3.52 3.50 11.54
C VAL A 218 -3.92 2.07 11.20
N ASP A 219 -3.00 1.30 10.60
CA ASP A 219 -3.18 -0.11 10.26
C ASP A 219 -2.62 -1.05 11.36
N SER A 220 -2.01 -0.48 12.41
CA SER A 220 -1.52 -1.26 13.55
C SER A 220 -2.65 -1.59 14.52
N ASP A 221 -2.76 -2.87 14.88
CA ASP A 221 -3.69 -3.36 15.90
C ASP A 221 -3.21 -3.12 17.34
N GLU A 222 -2.05 -2.48 17.54
CA GLU A 222 -1.46 -2.26 18.87
C GLU A 222 -2.24 -1.25 19.72
N LYS A 223 -2.81 -0.22 19.10
CA LYS A 223 -3.56 0.82 19.81
C LYS A 223 -4.69 1.40 18.95
N PRO A 224 -5.83 1.79 19.55
CA PRO A 224 -6.95 2.38 18.82
C PRO A 224 -6.55 3.65 18.03
N ALA A 225 -6.68 3.60 16.70
CA ALA A 225 -6.23 4.67 15.81
C ALA A 225 -7.00 5.99 15.95
N MET A 226 -8.30 5.92 16.30
CA MET A 226 -9.20 7.09 16.35
C MET A 226 -8.70 8.20 17.27
N GLY A 227 -7.94 7.87 18.33
CA GLY A 227 -7.45 8.85 19.30
C GLY A 227 -6.34 9.76 18.78
N PHE A 228 -5.61 9.37 17.72
CA PHE A 228 -4.44 10.13 17.22
C PHE A 228 -4.48 10.39 15.71
N ILE A 229 -5.38 9.74 14.96
CA ILE A 229 -5.37 9.80 13.50
C ILE A 229 -5.50 11.22 12.93
N TYR A 230 -6.32 12.06 13.56
CA TYR A 230 -6.52 13.44 13.11
C TYR A 230 -5.23 14.26 13.25
N GLU A 231 -4.56 14.16 14.40
CA GLU A 231 -3.30 14.87 14.67
C GLU A 231 -2.17 14.35 13.76
N GLU A 232 -2.04 13.04 13.59
CA GLU A 232 -1.01 12.45 12.74
C GLU A 232 -1.22 12.80 11.26
N MET A 233 -2.47 12.85 10.79
CA MET A 233 -2.78 13.34 9.44
C MET A 233 -2.49 14.83 9.28
N ASP A 234 -2.71 15.65 10.30
CA ASP A 234 -2.40 17.09 10.23
C ASP A 234 -0.89 17.35 10.19
N ARG A 235 -0.11 16.59 10.97
CA ARG A 235 1.36 16.59 10.92
C ARG A 235 1.94 16.10 9.59
N ALA A 236 1.17 15.33 8.83
CA ALA A 236 1.61 14.77 7.55
C ALA A 236 1.41 15.70 6.35
N LYS A 237 0.61 16.77 6.50
CA LYS A 237 0.42 17.81 5.47
C LYS A 237 1.66 18.70 5.35
#